data_AF-A0A6M0AB72-F1
#
_entry.id   AF-A0A6M0AB72-F1
#
_cell.length_a   1.000
_cell.length_b   1.000
_cell.length_c   1.000
_cell.angle_alpha   90.00
_cell.angle_beta   90.00
_cell.angle_gamma   90.00
#
_symmetry.space_group_name_H-M   'P 1'
#
loop_
_entity.id
_entity.type
_entity.pdbx_description
1 polymer ?
#
loop_
_entity_poly.entity_id
_entity_poly.type
_entity_poly.pdbx_seq_one_letter_code
_entity_poly.pdbx_strand_id
1 'polypeptide(L)'
;MIEPLSVLAGWAIPKIGESLLEIVSGQGWDNLSQALTKSDVEKAIKAGEAAVKEWEKQRDPSQRLFFHARPDGWNGVNNFLRDYFTHSAVLAELQKPLLNQGKPDREILITVFQQQAEAHTIKLNHDSLKPWIETFINAYFQQTDTYLKFQVAKQYY
;
A
#
# COMPACT_ATOMS: atom_id res chain seq x y z
N MET A 1 3.11 11.36 20.72
CA MET A 1 2.02 10.64 20.03
C MET A 1 2.54 10.26 18.66
N ILE A 2 2.79 8.97 18.42
CA ILE A 2 3.24 8.49 17.10
C ILE A 2 1.97 8.17 16.32
N GLU A 3 1.78 8.84 15.18
CA GLU A 3 0.63 8.63 14.30
C GLU A 3 0.68 7.21 13.70
N PRO A 4 -0.46 6.49 13.67
CA PRO A 4 -0.59 5.08 13.25
C PRO A 4 0.15 4.73 11.95
N LEU A 5 0.06 5.63 10.98
CA LEU A 5 0.53 5.39 9.62
C LEU A 5 2.01 5.72 9.45
N SER A 6 2.61 6.50 10.36
CA SER A 6 4.05 6.84 10.33
C SER A 6 4.95 5.63 10.54
N VAL A 7 4.41 4.47 10.91
CA VAL A 7 5.19 3.25 11.07
C VAL A 7 5.40 2.49 9.75
N LEU A 8 4.50 2.64 8.75
CA LEU A 8 4.80 2.14 7.39
C LEU A 8 6.06 2.85 6.85
N ALA A 9 6.15 4.16 7.07
CA ALA A 9 7.19 5.04 6.56
C ALA A 9 8.63 4.68 6.92
N GLY A 10 8.87 3.98 8.04
CA GLY A 10 10.22 3.78 8.57
C GLY A 10 10.91 2.47 8.16
N TRP A 11 10.17 1.37 8.09
CA TRP A 11 10.79 0.03 7.97
C TRP A 11 10.05 -0.92 7.00
N ALA A 12 8.74 -0.75 6.81
CA ALA A 12 7.97 -1.61 5.92
C ALA A 12 8.13 -1.19 4.44
N ILE A 13 8.19 0.12 4.15
CA ILE A 13 8.26 0.62 2.76
C ILE A 13 9.45 0.05 1.96
N PRO A 14 10.69 0.05 2.47
CA PRO A 14 11.81 -0.53 1.73
C PRO A 14 11.61 -2.02 1.43
N LYS A 15 11.06 -2.78 2.38
CA LYS A 15 10.80 -4.22 2.25
C LYS A 15 9.67 -4.53 1.27
N ILE A 16 8.61 -3.73 1.27
CA ILE A 16 7.50 -3.83 0.31
C ILE A 16 8.02 -3.49 -1.08
N GLY A 17 8.80 -2.41 -1.21
CA GLY A 17 9.47 -2.04 -2.45
C GLY A 17 10.35 -3.18 -2.98
N GLU A 18 11.19 -3.77 -2.14
CA GLU A 18 12.03 -4.92 -2.51
C GLU A 18 11.20 -6.14 -2.93
N SER A 19 10.16 -6.49 -2.16
CA SER A 19 9.31 -7.66 -2.47
C SER A 19 8.57 -7.46 -3.79
N LEU A 20 8.06 -6.26 -4.06
CA LEU A 20 7.45 -5.92 -5.34
C LEU A 20 8.47 -6.04 -6.47
N LEU A 21 9.66 -5.47 -6.31
CA LEU A 21 10.73 -5.53 -7.32
C LEU A 21 11.21 -6.94 -7.61
N GLU A 22 11.32 -7.80 -6.59
CA GLU A 22 11.71 -9.20 -6.75
C GLU A 22 10.68 -10.00 -7.54
N ILE A 23 9.39 -9.76 -7.31
CA ILE A 23 8.33 -10.42 -8.07
C ILE A 23 8.33 -9.92 -9.52
N VAL A 24 8.56 -8.62 -9.75
CA VAL A 24 8.57 -8.08 -11.12
C VAL A 24 9.85 -8.46 -11.89
N SER A 25 11.00 -8.61 -11.22
CA SER A 25 12.25 -9.05 -11.85
C SER A 25 12.16 -10.44 -12.46
N GLY A 26 11.39 -11.34 -11.85
CA GLY A 26 11.08 -12.66 -12.41
C GLY A 26 10.10 -12.64 -13.59
N GLN A 27 9.39 -11.53 -13.85
CA GLN A 27 8.30 -11.45 -14.85
C GLN A 27 8.55 -10.47 -16.01
N GLY A 28 9.77 -9.94 -16.18
CA GLY A 28 10.11 -9.08 -17.32
C GLY A 28 10.52 -7.65 -16.97
N TRP A 29 11.21 -7.47 -15.84
CA TRP A 29 11.73 -6.16 -15.41
C TRP A 29 12.79 -5.57 -16.35
N ASP A 30 13.45 -6.32 -17.22
CA ASP A 30 14.50 -5.76 -18.08
C ASP A 30 13.99 -4.63 -18.98
N ASN A 31 12.73 -4.68 -19.43
CA ASN A 31 12.09 -3.60 -20.18
C ASN A 31 11.44 -2.50 -19.30
N LEU A 32 11.05 -2.83 -18.06
CA LEU A 32 10.40 -1.89 -17.12
C LEU A 32 11.39 -1.18 -16.18
N SER A 33 12.58 -1.74 -15.97
CA SER A 33 13.67 -1.17 -15.15
C SER A 33 14.20 0.14 -15.73
N GLN A 34 14.04 0.35 -17.04
CA GLN A 34 14.29 1.64 -17.67
C GLN A 34 13.21 2.69 -17.32
N ALA A 35 12.01 2.26 -16.92
CA ALA A 35 10.86 3.13 -16.64
C ALA A 35 10.58 3.34 -15.14
N LEU A 36 10.75 2.35 -14.27
CA LEU A 36 10.44 2.48 -12.83
C LEU A 36 11.63 2.06 -11.97
N THR A 37 12.03 2.93 -11.03
CA THR A 37 13.09 2.64 -10.06
C THR A 37 12.51 2.17 -8.73
N LYS A 38 13.33 1.55 -7.87
CA LYS A 38 12.98 1.27 -6.45
C LYS A 38 12.43 2.51 -5.76
N SER A 39 13.02 3.67 -6.03
CA SER A 39 12.58 4.94 -5.47
C SER A 39 11.16 5.32 -5.89
N ASP A 40 10.77 5.01 -7.13
CA ASP A 40 9.44 5.38 -7.66
C ASP A 40 8.35 4.49 -7.06
N VAL A 41 8.64 3.19 -6.89
CA VAL A 41 7.77 2.25 -6.15
C VAL A 41 7.59 2.70 -4.70
N GLU A 42 8.68 3.05 -4.01
CA GLU A 42 8.61 3.55 -2.63
C GLU A 42 7.82 4.86 -2.53
N LYS A 43 7.98 5.78 -3.50
CA LYS A 43 7.19 7.02 -3.56
C LYS A 43 5.71 6.76 -3.79
N ALA A 44 5.35 5.79 -4.63
CA ALA A 44 3.96 5.40 -4.83
C ALA A 44 3.33 4.84 -3.54
N ILE A 45 4.06 4.00 -2.81
CA ILE A 45 3.60 3.48 -1.50
C ILE A 45 3.44 4.63 -0.50
N LYS A 46 4.42 5.56 -0.43
CA LYS A 46 4.33 6.77 0.41
C LYS A 46 3.15 7.65 0.06
N ALA A 47 2.79 7.77 -1.22
CA ALA A 47 1.62 8.52 -1.65
C ALA A 47 0.31 7.88 -1.15
N GLY A 48 0.20 6.54 -1.24
CA GLY A 48 -0.90 5.78 -0.65
C GLY A 48 -1.03 6.02 0.87
N GLU A 49 0.08 5.90 1.60
CA GLU A 49 0.12 6.17 3.04
C GLU A 49 -0.30 7.60 3.39
N ALA A 50 0.25 8.59 2.68
CA ALA A 50 -0.04 10.01 2.92
C ALA A 50 -1.52 10.34 2.66
N ALA A 51 -2.11 9.78 1.61
CA ALA A 51 -3.52 9.99 1.30
C ALA A 51 -4.43 9.43 2.39
N VAL A 52 -4.13 8.23 2.89
CA VAL A 52 -4.87 7.64 4.01
C VAL A 52 -4.70 8.47 5.28
N LYS A 53 -3.49 8.96 5.57
CA LYS A 53 -3.25 9.85 6.72
C LYS A 53 -4.15 11.07 6.67
N GLU A 54 -4.19 11.73 5.52
CA GLU A 54 -4.98 12.94 5.33
C GLU A 54 -6.47 12.64 5.45
N TRP A 55 -6.92 11.52 4.88
CA TRP A 55 -8.30 11.05 5.01
C TRP A 55 -8.69 10.73 6.46
N GLU A 56 -7.82 10.11 7.26
CA GLU A 56 -8.08 9.83 8.67
C GLU A 56 -8.05 11.08 9.56
N LYS A 57 -7.30 12.12 9.19
CA LYS A 57 -7.26 13.41 9.91
C LYS A 57 -8.58 14.16 9.84
N GLN A 58 -9.32 14.02 8.74
CA GLN A 58 -10.62 14.66 8.53
C GLN A 58 -11.77 13.97 9.27
N ARG A 59 -11.48 12.87 10.00
CA ARG A 59 -12.48 12.03 10.66
C ARG A 59 -12.35 12.07 12.18
N ASP A 60 -13.49 11.87 12.84
CA ASP A 60 -13.53 11.65 14.28
C ASP A 60 -12.67 10.44 14.66
N PRO A 61 -11.98 10.46 15.82
CA PRO A 61 -11.15 9.34 16.25
C PRO A 61 -11.88 8.00 16.26
N SER A 62 -13.18 7.98 16.62
CA SER A 62 -14.04 6.78 16.63
C SER A 62 -14.27 6.16 15.25
N GLN A 63 -14.16 6.98 14.19
CA GLN A 63 -14.33 6.58 12.81
C GLN A 63 -13.02 6.12 12.16
N ARG A 64 -11.89 6.13 12.86
CA ARG A 64 -10.61 5.67 12.28
C ARG A 64 -10.56 4.16 12.21
N LEU A 65 -9.81 3.63 11.23
CA LEU A 65 -9.79 2.19 10.95
C LEU A 65 -9.34 1.37 12.17
N PHE A 66 -8.33 1.86 12.88
CA PHE A 66 -7.73 1.17 14.02
C PHE A 66 -8.24 1.66 15.38
N PHE A 67 -9.37 2.37 15.44
CA PHE A 67 -9.88 2.93 16.70
C PHE A 67 -10.10 1.87 17.79
N HIS A 68 -10.57 0.69 17.40
CA HIS A 68 -10.87 -0.41 18.31
C HIS A 68 -9.71 -1.39 18.56
N ALA A 69 -8.54 -1.17 17.97
CA ALA A 69 -7.38 -2.05 18.11
C ALA A 69 -6.73 -1.93 19.52
N ARG A 70 -6.77 -2.98 20.36
CA ARG A 70 -6.06 -3.15 21.67
C ARG A 70 -5.90 -4.66 22.01
N PRO A 71 -4.91 -5.15 22.82
CA PRO A 71 -4.04 -4.47 23.81
C PRO A 71 -2.50 -4.60 23.66
N ASP A 72 -1.93 -5.23 22.63
CA ASP A 72 -0.46 -5.21 22.37
C ASP A 72 0.06 -3.86 21.82
N GLY A 73 -0.80 -2.84 21.88
CA GLY A 73 -0.55 -1.50 21.38
C GLY A 73 -0.33 -1.47 19.86
N TRP A 74 0.41 -0.45 19.43
CA TRP A 74 0.72 -0.24 18.02
C TRP A 74 1.58 -1.34 17.40
N ASN A 75 2.28 -2.16 18.20
CA ASN A 75 3.11 -3.25 17.69
C ASN A 75 2.29 -4.31 16.95
N GLY A 76 1.09 -4.64 17.45
CA GLY A 76 0.18 -5.58 16.79
C GLY A 76 -0.28 -5.06 15.42
N VAL A 77 -0.69 -3.79 15.37
CA VAL A 77 -1.09 -3.11 14.12
C VAL A 77 0.09 -3.05 13.13
N ASN A 78 1.30 -2.79 13.62
CA ASN A 78 2.49 -2.72 12.78
C ASN A 78 2.85 -4.06 12.15
N ASN A 79 2.81 -5.14 12.95
CA ASN A 79 3.06 -6.49 12.45
C ASN A 79 1.99 -6.90 11.45
N PHE A 80 0.72 -6.67 11.78
CA PHE A 80 -0.41 -6.88 10.87
C PHE A 80 -0.22 -6.15 9.53
N LEU A 81 0.08 -4.85 9.56
CA LEU A 81 0.27 -4.06 8.34
C LEU A 81 1.47 -4.55 7.53
N ARG A 82 2.58 -4.89 8.19
CA ARG A 82 3.74 -5.50 7.50
C ARG A 82 3.29 -6.78 6.80
N ASP A 83 2.68 -7.69 7.53
CA ASP A 83 2.38 -9.03 7.05
C ASP A 83 1.35 -8.95 5.91
N TYR A 84 0.37 -8.05 6.00
CA TYR A 84 -0.54 -7.66 4.92
C TYR A 84 0.18 -7.17 3.66
N PHE A 85 1.06 -6.17 3.77
CA PHE A 85 1.73 -5.61 2.59
C PHE A 85 2.83 -6.52 2.02
N THR A 86 3.26 -7.55 2.75
CA THR A 86 4.13 -8.61 2.24
C THR A 86 3.36 -9.85 1.78
N HIS A 87 2.03 -9.85 1.87
CA HIS A 87 1.21 -10.98 1.44
C HIS A 87 1.25 -11.12 -0.09
N SER A 88 1.47 -12.33 -0.59
CA SER A 88 1.64 -12.60 -2.02
C SER A 88 0.49 -12.06 -2.89
N ALA A 89 -0.76 -12.26 -2.45
CA ALA A 89 -1.93 -11.73 -3.16
C ALA A 89 -1.96 -10.19 -3.18
N VAL A 90 -1.54 -9.51 -2.10
CA VAL A 90 -1.48 -8.05 -2.04
C VAL A 90 -0.37 -7.54 -2.96
N LEU A 91 0.80 -8.19 -2.94
CA LEU A 91 1.91 -7.87 -3.82
C LEU A 91 1.52 -8.03 -5.30
N ALA A 92 0.82 -9.10 -5.66
CA ALA A 92 0.33 -9.31 -7.04
C ALA A 92 -0.64 -8.19 -7.49
N GLU A 93 -1.51 -7.72 -6.61
CA GLU A 93 -2.42 -6.62 -6.92
C GLU A 93 -1.69 -5.26 -7.04
N LEU A 94 -0.75 -4.98 -6.14
CA LEU A 94 0.08 -3.77 -6.20
C LEU A 94 1.06 -3.78 -7.38
N GLN A 95 1.39 -4.95 -7.90
CA GLN A 95 2.23 -5.09 -9.10
C GLN A 95 1.49 -4.67 -10.38
N LYS A 96 0.16 -4.84 -10.48
CA LYS A 96 -0.59 -4.54 -11.71
C LYS A 96 -0.35 -3.13 -12.25
N PRO A 97 -0.41 -2.05 -11.44
CA PRO A 97 -0.08 -0.71 -11.90
C PRO A 97 1.34 -0.57 -12.45
N LEU A 98 2.32 -1.22 -11.82
CA LEU A 98 3.72 -1.16 -12.23
C LEU A 98 3.94 -1.82 -13.60
N LEU A 99 3.13 -2.82 -13.92
CA LEU A 99 3.11 -3.52 -15.20
C LEU A 99 2.16 -2.90 -16.24
N ASN A 100 1.54 -1.74 -15.95
CA ASN A 100 0.48 -1.15 -16.76
C ASN A 100 -0.72 -2.10 -17.02
N GLN A 101 -0.99 -3.01 -16.08
CA GLN A 101 -2.12 -3.94 -16.11
C GLN A 101 -3.39 -3.37 -15.45
N GLY A 102 -3.39 -2.07 -15.17
CA GLY A 102 -4.51 -1.35 -14.57
C GLY A 102 -4.45 -1.28 -13.05
N LYS A 103 -5.59 -0.92 -12.45
CA LYS A 103 -5.73 -0.64 -11.03
C LYS A 103 -5.74 -1.94 -10.20
N PRO A 104 -5.18 -1.94 -8.97
CA PRO A 104 -5.32 -3.05 -8.03
C PRO A 104 -6.79 -3.36 -7.73
N ASP A 105 -7.14 -4.63 -7.62
CA ASP A 105 -8.48 -5.09 -7.28
C ASP A 105 -8.77 -4.82 -5.80
N ARG A 106 -9.75 -3.95 -5.55
CA ARG A 106 -10.11 -3.54 -4.19
C ARG A 106 -10.68 -4.69 -3.38
N GLU A 107 -11.42 -5.61 -3.98
CA GLU A 107 -12.13 -6.67 -3.24
C GLU A 107 -11.12 -7.70 -2.76
N ILE A 108 -10.11 -8.02 -3.57
CA ILE A 108 -8.98 -8.87 -3.17
C ILE A 108 -8.22 -8.22 -2.00
N LEU A 109 -7.88 -6.92 -2.13
CA LEU A 109 -7.16 -6.20 -1.09
C LEU A 109 -7.95 -6.11 0.22
N ILE A 110 -9.25 -5.81 0.16
CA ILE A 110 -10.14 -5.80 1.34
C ILE A 110 -10.22 -7.19 1.98
N THR A 111 -10.40 -8.24 1.18
CA THR A 111 -10.53 -9.62 1.67
C THR A 111 -9.26 -10.05 2.42
N VAL A 112 -8.09 -9.83 1.82
CA VAL A 112 -6.82 -10.18 2.47
C VAL A 112 -6.59 -9.32 3.72
N PHE A 113 -6.98 -8.04 3.70
CA PHE A 113 -6.85 -7.16 4.87
C PHE A 113 -7.68 -7.67 6.05
N GLN A 114 -8.92 -8.13 5.79
CA GLN A 114 -9.78 -8.74 6.81
C GLN A 114 -9.18 -10.03 7.36
N GLN A 115 -8.75 -10.94 6.48
CA GLN A 115 -8.13 -12.21 6.89
C GLN A 115 -6.89 -11.99 7.77
N GLN A 116 -6.02 -11.05 7.37
CA GLN A 116 -4.84 -10.70 8.16
C GLN A 116 -5.23 -10.03 9.48
N ALA A 117 -6.25 -9.17 9.50
CA ALA A 117 -6.70 -8.56 10.75
C ALA A 117 -7.26 -9.61 11.72
N GLU A 118 -8.02 -10.59 11.23
CA GLU A 118 -8.50 -11.72 12.02
C GLU A 118 -7.35 -12.57 12.58
N ALA A 119 -6.38 -12.95 11.73
CA ALA A 119 -5.20 -13.72 12.13
C ALA A 119 -4.38 -13.02 13.23
N HIS A 120 -4.30 -11.69 13.17
CA HIS A 120 -3.60 -10.87 14.15
C HIS A 120 -4.50 -10.36 15.29
N THR A 121 -5.77 -10.78 15.36
CA THR A 121 -6.78 -10.34 16.36
C THR A 121 -6.93 -8.80 16.40
N ILE A 122 -6.76 -8.14 15.26
CA ILE A 122 -6.92 -6.69 15.08
C ILE A 122 -8.40 -6.37 14.89
N LYS A 123 -8.97 -5.61 15.82
CA LYS A 123 -10.33 -5.09 15.69
C LYS A 123 -10.35 -3.86 14.79
N LEU A 124 -10.87 -4.05 13.59
CA LEU A 124 -11.07 -2.99 12.60
C LEU A 124 -12.41 -2.28 12.80
N ASN A 125 -12.46 -1.01 12.44
CA ASN A 125 -13.72 -0.35 12.13
C ASN A 125 -14.13 -0.72 10.69
N HIS A 126 -15.14 -1.59 10.56
CA HIS A 126 -15.59 -2.11 9.28
C HIS A 126 -16.09 -1.02 8.32
N ASP A 127 -16.75 0.02 8.84
CA ASP A 127 -17.27 1.14 8.02
C ASP A 127 -16.14 1.95 7.39
N SER A 128 -14.94 1.90 7.99
CA SER A 128 -13.77 2.62 7.53
C SER A 128 -12.83 1.78 6.67
N LEU A 129 -12.96 0.45 6.67
CA LEU A 129 -12.06 -0.44 5.93
C LEU A 129 -12.10 -0.17 4.42
N LYS A 130 -13.29 -0.21 3.82
CA LYS A 130 -13.43 0.01 2.38
C LYS A 130 -12.89 1.38 1.95
N PRO A 131 -13.31 2.52 2.53
CA PRO A 131 -12.80 3.82 2.11
C PRO A 131 -11.32 4.03 2.45
N TRP A 132 -10.77 3.35 3.47
CA TRP A 132 -9.33 3.36 3.74
C TRP A 132 -8.55 2.67 2.61
N ILE A 133 -8.96 1.47 2.20
CA ILE A 133 -8.32 0.72 1.11
C ILE A 133 -8.46 1.46 -0.22
N GLU A 134 -9.65 1.99 -0.52
CA GLU A 134 -9.87 2.76 -1.75
C GLU A 134 -9.01 4.02 -1.79
N THR A 135 -8.87 4.75 -0.67
CA THR A 135 -8.00 5.93 -0.57
C THR A 135 -6.54 5.56 -0.85
N PHE A 136 -6.04 4.49 -0.22
CA PHE A 136 -4.68 4.00 -0.44
C PHE A 136 -4.44 3.64 -1.91
N ILE A 137 -5.30 2.79 -2.50
CA ILE A 137 -5.14 2.29 -3.86
C ILE A 137 -5.21 3.43 -4.87
N ASN A 138 -6.12 4.38 -4.69
CA ASN A 138 -6.28 5.50 -5.61
C ASN A 138 -5.02 6.34 -5.69
N ALA A 139 -4.46 6.73 -4.55
CA ALA A 139 -3.24 7.52 -4.50
C ALA A 139 -2.02 6.74 -4.99
N TYR A 140 -1.89 5.46 -4.61
CA TYR A 140 -0.84 4.57 -5.11
C TYR A 140 -0.88 4.46 -6.64
N PHE A 141 -2.07 4.22 -7.20
CA PHE A 141 -2.27 4.06 -8.64
C PHE A 141 -1.99 5.36 -9.39
N GLN A 142 -2.51 6.49 -8.92
CA GLN A 142 -2.27 7.80 -9.53
C GLN A 142 -0.78 8.15 -9.56
N GLN A 143 -0.07 7.88 -8.47
CA GLN A 143 1.36 8.15 -8.39
C GLN A 143 2.16 7.25 -9.35
N THR A 144 1.78 5.98 -9.45
CA THR A 144 2.40 5.01 -10.36
C THR A 144 2.18 5.37 -11.83
N ASP A 145 0.93 5.68 -12.19
CA ASP A 145 0.55 6.10 -13.55
C ASP A 145 1.27 7.39 -13.96
N THR A 146 1.43 8.34 -13.03
CA THR A 146 2.20 9.57 -13.25
C THR A 146 3.66 9.26 -13.60
N TYR A 147 4.31 8.36 -12.85
CA TYR A 147 5.70 7.97 -13.14
C TYR A 147 5.84 7.27 -14.49
N LEU A 148 4.95 6.33 -14.80
CA LEU A 148 4.95 5.64 -16.09
C LEU A 148 4.80 6.63 -17.25
N LYS A 149 3.88 7.60 -17.16
CA LYS A 149 3.70 8.65 -18.19
C LYS A 149 4.93 9.53 -18.37
N PHE A 150 5.58 9.96 -17.29
CA PHE A 150 6.81 10.75 -17.38
C PHE A 150 7.96 10.00 -18.05
N GLN A 151 8.03 8.69 -17.88
CA GLN A 151 9.12 7.87 -18.39
C GLN A 151 8.93 7.54 -19.87
N VAL A 152 7.69 7.28 -20.29
CA VAL A 152 7.33 7.20 -21.71
C VAL A 152 7.70 8.52 -22.41
N ALA A 153 7.37 9.68 -21.82
CA ALA A 153 7.71 10.97 -22.42
C ALA A 153 9.23 11.21 -22.57
N LYS A 154 10.05 10.69 -21.65
CA LYS A 154 11.52 10.78 -21.74
C LYS A 154 12.14 9.90 -22.80
N GLN A 155 11.50 8.78 -23.19
CA GLN A 155 12.00 7.90 -24.24
C GLN A 155 11.83 8.49 -25.65
N TYR A 156 10.98 9.51 -25.81
CA TYR A 156 10.70 10.19 -27.08
C TYR A 156 11.48 11.51 -27.27
N TYR A 157 12.45 11.83 -26.40
CA TYR A 157 13.23 13.08 -26.42
C TYR A 157 14.72 12.79 -26.47
#